data_AF-A0A2K8U898-F1
#
_entry.id   AF-A0A2K8U898-F1
#
_cell.length_a   1.000
_cell.length_b   1.000
_cell.length_c   1.000
_cell.angle_alpha   90.00
_cell.angle_beta   90.00
_cell.angle_gamma   90.00
#
_symmetry.space_group_name_H-M   'P 1'
#
loop_
_entity.id
_entity.type
_entity.pdbx_description
1 polymer ?
#
loop_
_entity_poly.entity_id
_entity_poly.type
_entity_poly.pdbx_seq_one_letter_code
_entity_poly.pdbx_strand_id
1 'polypeptide(L)'
;MGVYVRSRIIPGRIAPEAWHALYLRTLEFLSGCPPTLMGARRSRGQAIERRVFTRGLEHCAAEPGQRHWLVVGDFDSMEWAESFQLYADLGHYRGTAGSGPQEPPEDILQELLGDDDRGHWNVFDDKTQGHDYHTPMLAVAMLIEDCFPLYAFTGGDIDRAQAETAQTMIEETLGIEVALPLCVDAERLVARIGRYVKGKDAIERFDRLFQGDELALFRLAPRRDLEAWVMDVLRHYSSPGQLGVTRLAMRWLDADRDLATLCRLACLDEAGPCFDPVAFAATLAATWVTVPEAARSALAPFARPTGAPDTVHSQLGMALLDMTGLQGRRIRRFIPRDEALAVLSDLFPERAGPIREGLDARVAQIVQGLETVRGPVDDLARRSRDEPESGDGRSFLRFRSAATLSEAQRTQFRYFACTANRLLSLLPEQVPDSASWTTVEIQRMLERACDAQDLTLTEDAWAWIESEPDRELLSMLLAFAAMNEREQRFWNIRLALFEHRALAVAVLAASRDPAVCDEIAELQSAREG
;
A
#
# COMPACT_ATOMS: atom_id res chain seq x y z
N MET A 1 -0.60 8.13 -5.90
CA MET A 1 -1.01 6.72 -5.77
C MET A 1 -0.20 6.13 -4.64
N GLY A 2 -0.85 5.41 -3.74
CA GLY A 2 -0.27 4.89 -2.52
C GLY A 2 -1.31 4.12 -1.74
N VAL A 3 -0.90 3.51 -0.64
CA VAL A 3 -1.76 2.76 0.28
C VAL A 3 -1.81 3.52 1.59
N TYR A 4 -2.99 3.95 2.00
CA TYR A 4 -3.17 4.93 3.05
C TYR A 4 -3.90 4.33 4.26
N VAL A 5 -3.64 4.91 5.43
CA VAL A 5 -4.53 4.79 6.59
C VAL A 5 -4.93 6.18 6.99
N ARG A 6 -6.22 6.37 7.25
CA ARG A 6 -6.80 7.66 7.57
C ARG A 6 -7.57 7.56 8.88
N SER A 7 -7.39 8.56 9.73
CA SER A 7 -8.26 8.80 10.88
C SER A 7 -8.77 10.23 10.85
N ARG A 8 -10.10 10.37 10.94
CA ARG A 8 -10.79 11.66 11.02
C ARG A 8 -11.50 11.79 12.34
N ILE A 9 -11.55 13.00 12.89
CA ILE A 9 -12.26 13.30 14.13
C ILE A 9 -13.09 14.59 14.03
N ILE A 10 -14.04 14.78 14.95
CA ILE A 10 -14.70 16.05 15.24
C ILE A 10 -14.16 16.57 16.59
N PRO A 11 -13.08 17.39 16.59
CA PRO A 11 -12.40 17.78 17.83
C PRO A 11 -13.28 18.57 18.81
N GLY A 12 -14.31 19.25 18.29
CA GLY A 12 -15.27 20.01 19.10
C GLY A 12 -16.23 19.16 19.91
N ARG A 13 -16.37 17.86 19.59
CA ARG A 13 -17.26 16.91 20.29
C ARG A 13 -16.50 15.97 21.24
N ILE A 14 -15.18 16.04 21.26
CA ILE A 14 -14.31 15.19 22.09
C ILE A 14 -13.83 15.98 23.31
N ALA A 15 -13.94 15.38 24.50
CA ALA A 15 -13.39 15.94 25.73
C ALA A 15 -11.85 15.85 25.71
N PRO A 16 -11.11 16.94 26.02
CA PRO A 16 -9.65 16.93 26.02
C PRO A 16 -9.04 15.84 26.92
N GLU A 17 -9.65 15.54 28.06
CA GLU A 17 -9.17 14.52 29.00
C GLU A 17 -9.31 13.11 28.41
N ALA A 18 -10.41 12.84 27.72
CA ALA A 18 -10.63 11.58 27.03
C ALA A 18 -9.65 11.40 25.86
N TRP A 19 -9.37 12.47 25.11
CA TRP A 19 -8.37 12.47 24.05
C TRP A 19 -6.96 12.19 24.60
N HIS A 20 -6.59 12.84 25.70
CA HIS A 20 -5.29 12.60 26.34
C HIS A 20 -5.14 11.17 26.85
N ALA A 21 -6.20 10.60 27.44
CA ALA A 21 -6.20 9.20 27.86
C ALA A 21 -6.03 8.24 26.67
N LEU A 22 -6.70 8.51 25.55
CA LEU A 22 -6.50 7.77 24.30
C LEU A 22 -5.06 7.92 23.79
N TYR A 23 -4.49 9.13 23.77
CA TYR A 23 -3.11 9.36 23.35
C TYR A 23 -2.12 8.46 24.12
N LEU A 24 -2.22 8.44 25.45
CA LEU A 24 -1.36 7.58 26.28
C LEU A 24 -1.54 6.10 25.95
N ARG A 25 -2.78 5.66 25.72
CA ARG A 25 -3.08 4.27 25.31
C ARG A 25 -2.51 3.93 23.94
N THR A 26 -2.56 4.85 22.98
CA THR A 26 -1.93 4.63 21.66
C THR A 26 -0.41 4.54 21.79
N LEU A 27 0.21 5.34 22.66
CA LEU A 27 1.65 5.27 22.90
C LEU A 27 2.07 3.96 23.58
N GLU A 28 1.27 3.49 24.54
CA GLU A 28 1.44 2.16 25.16
C GLU A 28 1.35 1.05 24.10
N PHE A 29 0.33 1.09 23.24
CA PHE A 29 0.17 0.16 22.13
C PHE A 29 1.39 0.17 21.19
N LEU A 30 1.77 1.34 20.69
CA LEU A 30 2.86 1.49 19.73
C LEU A 30 4.22 1.05 20.30
N SER A 31 4.40 1.14 21.62
CA SER A 31 5.62 0.71 22.29
C SER A 31 5.65 -0.82 22.53
N GLY A 32 4.50 -1.49 22.49
CA GLY A 32 4.35 -2.92 22.79
C GLY A 32 4.00 -3.80 21.59
N CYS A 33 3.49 -3.22 20.49
CA CYS A 33 3.04 -4.00 19.33
C CYS A 33 4.22 -4.46 18.47
N PRO A 34 4.14 -5.65 17.85
CA PRO A 34 5.00 -6.01 16.72
C PRO A 34 4.45 -5.39 15.41
N PRO A 35 5.29 -4.97 14.45
CA PRO A 35 6.76 -4.95 14.45
C PRO A 35 7.36 -3.81 15.31
N THR A 36 8.69 -3.82 15.48
CA THR A 36 9.41 -2.73 16.17
C THR A 36 9.30 -1.44 15.36
N LEU A 37 8.45 -0.50 15.79
CA LEU A 37 8.17 0.72 15.05
C LEU A 37 9.34 1.71 15.03
N MET A 38 9.41 2.46 13.93
CA MET A 38 10.45 3.44 13.64
C MET A 38 9.86 4.85 13.70
N GLY A 39 10.42 5.69 14.57
CA GLY A 39 10.22 7.14 14.57
C GLY A 39 11.37 7.87 13.86
N ALA A 40 11.22 9.18 13.65
CA ALA A 40 12.24 10.01 13.03
C ALA A 40 12.50 11.28 13.85
N ARG A 41 13.76 11.60 14.13
CA ARG A 41 14.09 12.83 14.86
C ARG A 41 15.42 13.44 14.44
N ARG A 42 15.64 14.68 14.87
CA ARG A 42 16.99 15.25 14.91
C ARG A 42 17.66 14.87 16.23
N SER A 43 18.89 14.37 16.14
CA SER A 43 19.73 14.07 17.28
C SER A 43 21.02 14.86 17.19
N ARG A 44 21.58 15.27 18.32
CA ARG A 44 22.86 15.96 18.37
C ARG A 44 23.99 14.98 18.00
N GLY A 45 24.68 15.25 16.90
CA GLY A 45 25.92 14.58 16.51
C GLY A 45 27.17 15.29 17.03
N GLN A 46 28.34 14.89 16.56
CA GLN A 46 29.62 15.49 16.92
C GLN A 46 29.83 16.87 16.29
N ALA A 47 29.34 17.08 15.06
CA ALA A 47 29.52 18.32 14.31
C ALA A 47 28.21 19.09 14.11
N ILE A 48 27.10 18.39 13.86
CA ILE A 48 25.80 18.99 13.54
C ILE A 48 24.66 18.21 14.22
N GLU A 49 23.45 18.77 14.20
CA GLU A 49 22.25 17.95 14.38
C GLU A 49 22.05 17.09 13.14
N ARG A 50 21.82 15.79 13.32
CA ARG A 50 21.66 14.82 12.25
C ARG A 50 20.29 14.16 12.34
N ARG A 51 19.77 13.70 11.19
CA ARG A 51 18.53 12.91 11.13
C ARG A 51 18.81 11.47 11.57
N VAL A 52 17.93 10.95 12.41
CA VAL A 52 18.05 9.62 12.99
C VAL A 52 16.70 8.93 13.00
N PHE A 53 16.67 7.68 12.52
CA PHE A 53 15.59 6.75 12.79
C PHE A 53 15.77 6.17 14.21
N THR A 54 14.73 6.25 15.03
CA THR A 54 14.83 5.93 16.46
C THR A 54 13.64 5.10 16.94
N ARG A 55 13.87 4.29 17.98
CA ARG A 55 12.82 3.57 18.71
C ARG A 55 12.05 4.49 19.67
N GLY A 56 12.58 5.68 19.96
CA GLY A 56 11.90 6.68 20.77
C GLY A 56 10.81 7.40 19.98
N LEU A 57 9.59 6.86 19.99
CA LEU A 57 8.45 7.38 19.21
C LEU A 57 7.88 8.69 19.75
N GLU A 58 8.07 8.98 21.04
CA GLU A 58 7.49 10.14 21.70
C GLU A 58 8.39 11.38 21.61
N HIS A 59 7.77 12.51 21.27
CA HIS A 59 8.39 13.82 21.10
C HIS A 59 7.80 14.83 22.08
N CYS A 60 8.62 15.80 22.50
CA CYS A 60 8.22 16.95 23.32
C CYS A 60 7.44 16.55 24.59
N ALA A 61 7.79 15.44 25.25
CA ALA A 61 7.08 14.91 26.42
C ALA A 61 6.93 15.92 27.58
N ALA A 62 7.88 16.86 27.71
CA ALA A 62 7.88 17.91 28.71
C ALA A 62 7.02 19.14 28.34
N GLU A 63 6.53 19.23 27.10
CA GLU A 63 5.76 20.37 26.57
C GLU A 63 4.35 19.90 26.17
N PRO A 64 3.34 19.96 27.07
CA PRO A 64 2.03 19.34 26.83
C PRO A 64 1.35 19.72 25.52
N GLY A 65 1.47 20.99 25.08
CA GLY A 65 0.87 21.48 23.83
C GLY A 65 1.61 21.07 22.54
N GLN A 66 2.83 20.54 22.66
CA GLN A 66 3.62 20.04 21.52
C GLN A 66 3.88 18.53 21.60
N ARG A 67 3.51 17.89 22.72
CA ARG A 67 3.70 16.46 22.93
C ARG A 67 2.97 15.66 21.87
N HIS A 68 3.70 14.81 21.15
CA HIS A 68 3.15 13.93 20.13
C HIS A 68 3.99 12.66 20.03
N TRP A 69 3.45 11.62 19.39
CA TRP A 69 4.30 10.53 18.88
C TRP A 69 4.41 10.63 17.36
N LEU A 70 5.47 10.02 16.81
CA LEU A 70 5.76 10.00 15.37
C LEU A 70 6.22 8.60 14.94
N VAL A 71 5.58 8.05 13.90
CA VAL A 71 5.94 6.77 13.27
C VAL A 71 6.11 6.99 11.76
N VAL A 72 7.17 6.44 11.19
CA VAL A 72 7.49 6.54 9.75
C VAL A 72 7.63 5.18 9.06
N GLY A 73 7.83 4.11 9.84
CA GLY A 73 8.16 2.79 9.33
C GLY A 73 8.35 1.77 10.45
N ASP A 74 9.08 0.70 10.16
CA ASP A 74 9.48 -0.32 11.13
C ASP A 74 10.94 -0.80 10.93
N PHE A 75 11.59 -1.17 12.03
CA PHE A 75 12.99 -1.61 12.04
C PHE A 75 13.17 -3.06 11.55
N ASP A 76 12.12 -3.87 11.59
CA ASP A 76 12.22 -5.30 11.27
C ASP A 76 12.35 -5.49 9.74
N SER A 77 11.56 -4.74 8.99
CA SER A 77 11.56 -4.71 7.53
C SER A 77 12.57 -3.71 6.97
N MET A 78 12.93 -2.68 7.75
CA MET A 78 13.65 -1.47 7.34
C MET A 78 12.93 -0.69 6.24
N GLU A 79 11.60 -0.78 6.19
CA GLU A 79 10.76 -0.04 5.27
C GLU A 79 10.08 1.14 5.96
N TRP A 80 9.98 2.26 5.25
CA TRP A 80 9.34 3.49 5.72
C TRP A 80 8.65 4.19 4.56
N ALA A 81 7.64 5.02 4.86
CA ALA A 81 7.01 5.89 3.89
C ALA A 81 6.69 7.27 4.49
N GLU A 82 5.42 7.66 4.56
CA GLU A 82 5.02 8.94 5.13
C GLU A 82 4.91 8.88 6.65
N SER A 83 4.84 10.05 7.27
CA SER A 83 4.91 10.24 8.72
C SER A 83 3.52 10.28 9.34
N PHE A 84 3.28 9.39 10.30
CA PHE A 84 2.07 9.37 11.11
C PHE A 84 2.35 10.01 12.46
N GLN A 85 1.50 10.94 12.87
CA GLN A 85 1.66 11.65 14.13
C GLN A 85 0.32 11.86 14.85
N LEU A 86 0.36 11.79 16.18
CA LEU A 86 -0.78 12.09 17.04
C LEU A 86 -0.34 13.03 18.15
N TYR A 87 -0.97 14.19 18.25
CA TYR A 87 -0.74 15.16 19.32
C TYR A 87 -1.56 14.82 20.55
N ALA A 88 -0.93 14.90 21.72
CA ALA A 88 -1.58 14.69 23.00
C ALA A 88 -2.61 15.78 23.34
N ASP A 89 -2.41 17.00 22.82
CA ASP A 89 -3.32 18.12 22.98
C ASP A 89 -4.35 18.17 21.84
N LEU A 90 -5.62 17.98 22.18
CA LEU A 90 -6.75 18.07 21.24
C LEU A 90 -6.87 19.47 20.62
N GLY A 91 -6.35 20.51 21.30
CA GLY A 91 -6.27 21.87 20.79
C GLY A 91 -5.53 22.00 19.46
N HIS A 92 -4.56 21.11 19.21
CA HIS A 92 -3.83 21.04 17.94
C HIS A 92 -4.76 20.87 16.74
N TYR A 93 -5.83 20.08 16.90
CA TYR A 93 -6.80 19.79 15.84
C TYR A 93 -7.94 20.81 15.77
N ARG A 94 -8.05 21.72 16.74
CA ARG A 94 -9.10 22.76 16.77
C ARG A 94 -8.67 24.04 16.05
N GLY A 95 -7.38 24.37 16.06
CA GLY A 95 -6.85 25.67 15.60
C GLY A 95 -6.94 25.93 14.09
N THR A 96 -7.25 24.92 13.30
CA THR A 96 -7.31 24.97 11.84
C THR A 96 -8.74 24.76 11.30
N ALA A 97 -9.68 24.33 12.16
CA ALA A 97 -11.10 24.20 11.83
C ALA A 97 -11.63 25.57 11.41
N GLY A 98 -12.14 25.68 10.18
CA GLY A 98 -12.60 26.94 9.61
C GLY A 98 -13.43 27.73 10.62
N SER A 99 -13.04 28.98 10.84
CA SER A 99 -13.51 29.91 11.86
C SER A 99 -14.95 30.42 11.66
N GLY A 100 -15.85 29.54 11.20
CA GLY A 100 -17.28 29.81 11.06
C GLY A 100 -18.06 29.50 12.34
N PRO A 101 -19.14 30.25 12.64
CA PRO A 101 -19.94 30.12 13.86
C PRO A 101 -20.93 28.93 13.85
N GLN A 102 -20.61 27.84 13.17
CA GLN A 102 -21.53 26.70 13.04
C GLN A 102 -21.20 25.64 14.09
N GLU A 103 -22.24 25.14 14.79
CA GLU A 103 -22.07 24.05 15.75
C GLU A 103 -21.49 22.82 15.03
N PRO A 104 -20.50 22.12 15.63
CA PRO A 104 -19.95 20.90 15.06
C PRO A 104 -21.06 19.85 14.91
N PRO A 105 -21.05 19.00 13.88
CA PRO A 105 -22.08 17.98 13.71
C PRO A 105 -22.13 17.01 14.91
N GLU A 106 -23.27 16.34 15.07
CA GLU A 106 -23.45 15.33 16.13
C GLU A 106 -22.88 13.97 15.75
N ASP A 107 -22.62 13.75 14.47
CA ASP A 107 -22.10 12.49 13.93
C ASP A 107 -21.20 12.82 12.73
N ILE A 108 -19.99 12.26 12.73
CA ILE A 108 -19.02 12.42 11.64
C ILE A 108 -19.55 11.98 10.28
N LEU A 109 -20.53 11.06 10.23
CA LEU A 109 -21.20 10.71 8.99
C LEU A 109 -21.98 11.88 8.39
N GLN A 110 -22.50 12.83 9.17
CA GLN A 110 -23.24 13.95 8.57
C GLN A 110 -22.35 14.78 7.64
N GLU A 111 -21.07 14.93 8.00
CA GLU A 111 -20.07 15.56 7.14
C GLU A 111 -19.58 14.62 6.04
N LEU A 112 -19.23 13.37 6.39
CA LEU A 112 -18.77 12.40 5.40
C LEU A 112 -19.85 12.01 4.38
N LEU A 113 -21.11 12.33 4.63
CA LEU A 113 -22.26 12.20 3.73
C LEU A 113 -22.68 13.54 3.12
N GLY A 114 -22.12 14.66 3.57
CA GLY A 114 -22.31 15.95 2.93
C GLY A 114 -21.41 16.11 1.71
N ASP A 115 -21.56 17.26 1.07
CA ASP A 115 -20.63 17.77 0.04
C ASP A 115 -19.79 18.94 0.58
N ASP A 116 -19.98 19.31 1.86
CA ASP A 116 -19.21 20.34 2.57
C ASP A 116 -18.16 19.69 3.49
N ASP A 117 -16.88 19.94 3.22
CA ASP A 117 -15.73 19.54 4.07
C ASP A 117 -15.59 20.46 5.30
N ARG A 118 -16.60 20.53 6.15
CA ARG A 118 -16.65 21.52 7.25
C ARG A 118 -16.95 20.90 8.60
N GLY A 119 -15.89 20.61 9.37
CA GLY A 119 -15.94 20.36 10.81
C GLY A 119 -15.18 19.13 11.31
N HIS A 120 -14.80 18.21 10.41
CA HIS A 120 -13.91 17.10 10.67
C HIS A 120 -12.45 17.45 10.35
N TRP A 121 -11.54 16.82 11.08
CA TRP A 121 -10.10 16.99 10.95
C TRP A 121 -9.44 15.65 10.72
N ASN A 122 -8.53 15.61 9.74
CA ASN A 122 -7.62 14.49 9.61
C ASN A 122 -6.65 14.54 10.79
N VAL A 123 -6.64 13.49 11.59
CA VAL A 123 -5.57 13.23 12.56
C VAL A 123 -4.30 12.86 11.79
N PHE A 124 -4.46 11.95 10.83
CA PHE A 124 -3.50 11.60 9.78
C PHE A 124 -4.25 11.08 8.55
N ASP A 125 -3.63 11.23 7.38
CA ASP A 125 -4.12 10.77 6.07
C ASP A 125 -2.91 10.45 5.17
N ASP A 126 -2.02 9.61 5.71
CA ASP A 126 -0.67 9.42 5.23
C ASP A 126 -0.50 8.03 4.59
N LYS A 127 0.51 7.90 3.74
CA LYS A 127 0.82 6.65 3.04
C LYS A 127 1.71 5.75 3.88
N THR A 128 1.21 4.53 4.06
CA THR A 128 1.99 3.38 4.55
C THR A 128 2.69 2.62 3.42
N GLN A 129 2.21 2.78 2.18
CA GLN A 129 2.60 1.99 1.01
C GLN A 129 2.41 0.47 1.15
N GLY A 130 1.67 0.04 2.17
CA GLY A 130 1.45 -1.36 2.51
C GLY A 130 2.62 -2.05 3.21
N HIS A 131 3.59 -1.28 3.72
CA HIS A 131 4.66 -1.81 4.56
C HIS A 131 4.12 -2.34 5.90
N ASP A 132 4.92 -3.13 6.61
CA ASP A 132 4.47 -3.90 7.79
C ASP A 132 3.90 -3.01 8.92
N TYR A 133 4.34 -1.76 9.03
CA TYR A 133 3.77 -0.77 9.95
C TYR A 133 2.34 -0.29 9.60
N HIS A 134 1.77 -0.71 8.46
CA HIS A 134 0.38 -0.43 8.07
C HIS A 134 -0.63 -0.91 9.11
N THR A 135 -0.48 -2.15 9.59
CA THR A 135 -1.40 -2.75 10.55
C THR A 135 -1.38 -2.03 11.91
N PRO A 136 -0.21 -1.69 12.50
CA PRO A 136 -0.15 -0.80 13.67
C PRO A 136 -0.83 0.55 13.47
N MET A 137 -0.69 1.18 12.30
CA MET A 137 -1.37 2.47 12.03
C MET A 137 -2.88 2.32 11.92
N LEU A 138 -3.36 1.22 11.31
CA LEU A 138 -4.77 0.87 11.31
C LEU A 138 -5.29 0.61 12.73
N ALA A 139 -4.53 -0.10 13.57
CA ALA A 139 -4.88 -0.34 14.97
C ALA A 139 -5.03 0.98 15.76
N VAL A 140 -4.13 1.94 15.56
CA VAL A 140 -4.27 3.28 16.16
C VAL A 140 -5.56 3.96 15.69
N ALA A 141 -5.86 3.94 14.39
CA ALA A 141 -7.09 4.53 13.87
C ALA A 141 -8.35 3.85 14.46
N MET A 142 -8.32 2.52 14.60
CA MET A 142 -9.37 1.73 15.25
C MET A 142 -9.56 2.11 16.73
N LEU A 143 -8.48 2.29 17.49
CA LEU A 143 -8.56 2.76 18.88
C LEU A 143 -9.23 4.14 18.99
N ILE A 144 -8.93 5.05 18.05
CA ILE A 144 -9.56 6.37 17.97
C ILE A 144 -11.06 6.25 17.69
N GLU A 145 -11.44 5.45 16.70
CA GLU A 145 -12.85 5.25 16.33
C GLU A 145 -13.65 4.55 17.43
N ASP A 146 -13.10 3.52 18.07
CA ASP A 146 -13.76 2.79 19.14
C ASP A 146 -14.01 3.68 20.38
N CYS A 147 -13.04 4.54 20.73
CA CYS A 147 -13.21 5.48 21.83
C CYS A 147 -14.23 6.59 21.52
N PHE A 148 -14.38 6.97 20.25
CA PHE A 148 -15.23 8.08 19.81
C PHE A 148 -16.12 7.70 18.61
N PRO A 149 -17.02 6.71 18.73
CA PRO A 149 -17.67 6.09 17.57
C PRO A 149 -18.56 7.06 16.78
N LEU A 150 -19.10 8.10 17.42
CA LEU A 150 -19.86 9.16 16.74
C LEU A 150 -18.99 10.28 16.16
N TYR A 151 -17.79 10.46 16.69
CA TYR A 151 -16.94 11.63 16.44
C TYR A 151 -15.64 11.29 15.73
N ALA A 152 -15.41 10.03 15.39
CA ALA A 152 -14.25 9.56 14.69
C ALA A 152 -14.62 8.56 13.58
N PHE A 153 -13.79 8.50 12.54
CA PHE A 153 -13.96 7.60 11.41
C PHE A 153 -12.61 7.18 10.85
N THR A 154 -12.41 5.87 10.78
CA THR A 154 -11.24 5.22 10.16
C THR A 154 -11.54 4.90 8.71
N GLY A 155 -10.55 5.09 7.83
CA GLY A 155 -10.62 4.66 6.44
C GLY A 155 -9.23 4.55 5.83
N GLY A 156 -9.17 4.47 4.50
CA GLY A 156 -7.91 4.36 3.76
C GLY A 156 -8.01 3.29 2.68
N ASP A 157 -6.93 2.56 2.44
CA ASP A 157 -6.93 1.34 1.65
C ASP A 157 -6.87 0.15 2.59
N ILE A 158 -7.99 -0.11 3.27
CA ILE A 158 -8.12 -1.17 4.27
C ILE A 158 -9.26 -2.13 3.90
N ASP A 159 -9.08 -3.40 4.24
CA ASP A 159 -10.13 -4.40 4.16
C ASP A 159 -10.49 -4.95 5.55
N ARG A 160 -11.53 -5.78 5.59
CA ARG A 160 -12.01 -6.39 6.84
C ARG A 160 -10.96 -7.29 7.51
N ALA A 161 -10.20 -8.07 6.74
CA ALA A 161 -9.22 -8.99 7.29
C ALA A 161 -8.01 -8.24 7.89
N GLN A 162 -7.61 -7.12 7.30
CA GLN A 162 -6.62 -6.20 7.87
C GLN A 162 -7.14 -5.60 9.18
N ALA A 163 -8.40 -5.19 9.25
CA ALA A 163 -9.01 -4.70 10.48
C ALA A 163 -9.12 -5.78 11.58
N GLU A 164 -9.44 -7.03 11.23
CA GLU A 164 -9.45 -8.17 12.16
C GLU A 164 -8.03 -8.49 12.67
N THR A 165 -7.02 -8.36 11.81
CA THR A 165 -5.60 -8.49 12.21
C THR A 165 -5.19 -7.38 13.18
N ALA A 166 -5.56 -6.13 12.87
CA ALA A 166 -5.29 -4.98 13.75
C ALA A 166 -6.04 -5.10 15.10
N GLN A 167 -7.28 -5.59 15.09
CA GLN A 167 -8.06 -5.89 16.30
C GLN A 167 -7.34 -6.92 17.19
N THR A 168 -6.88 -8.03 16.59
CA THR A 168 -6.13 -9.08 17.29
C THR A 168 -4.85 -8.50 17.91
N MET A 169 -4.12 -7.67 17.16
CA MET A 169 -2.91 -7.01 17.65
C MET A 169 -3.18 -6.09 18.85
N ILE A 170 -4.31 -5.37 18.84
CA ILE A 170 -4.74 -4.55 19.98
C ILE A 170 -5.06 -5.43 21.20
N GLU A 171 -5.80 -6.51 21.01
CA GLU A 171 -6.14 -7.45 22.08
C GLU A 171 -4.89 -8.07 22.70
N GLU A 172 -3.94 -8.53 21.88
CA GLU A 172 -2.68 -9.11 22.33
C GLU A 172 -1.77 -8.11 23.07
N THR A 173 -1.78 -6.85 22.65
CA THR A 173 -0.89 -5.82 23.20
C THR A 173 -1.47 -5.12 24.43
N LEU A 174 -2.76 -4.77 24.40
CA LEU A 174 -3.43 -3.97 25.43
C LEU A 174 -4.43 -4.77 26.28
N GLY A 175 -4.79 -6.00 25.88
CA GLY A 175 -5.79 -6.81 26.60
C GLY A 175 -7.21 -6.26 26.52
N ILE A 176 -7.54 -5.50 25.46
CA ILE A 176 -8.86 -4.91 25.25
C ILE A 176 -9.46 -5.34 23.92
N GLU A 177 -10.78 -5.54 23.89
CA GLU A 177 -11.55 -5.74 22.67
C GLU A 177 -11.96 -4.37 22.12
N VAL A 178 -11.77 -4.16 20.81
CA VAL A 178 -12.21 -2.96 20.09
C VAL A 178 -13.15 -3.33 18.97
N ALA A 179 -14.10 -2.47 18.61
CA ALA A 179 -14.95 -2.71 17.46
C ALA A 179 -14.17 -2.58 16.13
N LEU A 180 -14.58 -3.34 15.11
CA LEU A 180 -14.10 -3.10 13.75
C LEU A 180 -14.50 -1.70 13.25
N PRO A 181 -13.68 -1.06 12.38
CA PRO A 181 -14.04 0.19 11.73
C PRO A 181 -15.41 0.12 11.08
N LEU A 182 -16.17 1.21 11.18
CA LEU A 182 -17.48 1.31 10.56
C LEU A 182 -17.41 1.08 9.04
N CYS A 183 -16.33 1.52 8.39
CA CYS A 183 -16.15 1.38 6.95
C CYS A 183 -16.01 -0.08 6.47
N VAL A 184 -15.72 -1.05 7.34
CA VAL A 184 -15.66 -2.48 6.99
C VAL A 184 -16.81 -3.31 7.59
N ASP A 185 -17.71 -2.67 8.35
CA ASP A 185 -18.91 -3.28 8.90
C ASP A 185 -20.17 -2.84 8.12
N ALA A 186 -20.59 -3.68 7.18
CA ALA A 186 -21.64 -3.35 6.25
C ALA A 186 -22.98 -3.06 6.93
N GLU A 187 -23.34 -3.86 7.94
CA GLU A 187 -24.62 -3.73 8.63
C GLU A 187 -24.66 -2.48 9.50
N ARG A 188 -23.60 -2.22 10.28
CA ARG A 188 -23.51 -1.00 11.10
C ARG A 188 -23.48 0.25 10.21
N LEU A 189 -22.76 0.21 9.09
CA LEU A 189 -22.69 1.35 8.17
C LEU A 189 -24.04 1.64 7.52
N VAL A 190 -24.74 0.63 6.96
CA VAL A 190 -26.08 0.81 6.38
C VAL A 190 -27.06 1.35 7.42
N ALA A 191 -27.05 0.79 8.64
CA ALA A 191 -27.94 1.23 9.71
C ALA A 191 -27.69 2.70 10.10
N ARG A 192 -26.43 3.14 10.11
CA ARG A 192 -26.07 4.52 10.49
C ARG A 192 -26.31 5.52 9.35
N ILE A 193 -25.95 5.20 8.10
CA ILE A 193 -26.31 6.00 6.91
C ILE A 193 -27.84 6.17 6.83
N GLY A 194 -28.57 5.09 7.09
CA GLY A 194 -30.02 5.06 7.06
C GLY A 194 -30.70 6.04 8.03
N ARG A 195 -29.99 6.64 8.99
CA ARG A 195 -30.53 7.69 9.87
C ARG A 195 -30.63 9.04 9.16
N TYR A 196 -29.81 9.26 8.14
CA TYR A 196 -29.66 10.54 7.45
C TYR A 196 -30.23 10.51 6.03
N VAL A 197 -30.06 9.37 5.34
CA VAL A 197 -30.38 9.23 3.91
C VAL A 197 -31.12 7.90 3.67
N LYS A 198 -32.02 7.85 2.67
CA LYS A 198 -32.84 6.68 2.34
C LYS A 198 -32.79 6.37 0.84
N GLY A 199 -33.25 5.19 0.46
CA GLY A 199 -33.40 4.77 -0.94
C GLY A 199 -32.07 4.70 -1.68
N LYS A 200 -32.08 5.06 -2.96
CA LYS A 200 -30.90 5.08 -3.84
C LYS A 200 -29.74 5.91 -3.29
N ASP A 201 -30.02 7.07 -2.71
CA ASP A 201 -28.97 7.95 -2.17
C ASP A 201 -28.21 7.26 -1.03
N ALA A 202 -28.86 6.41 -0.23
CA ALA A 202 -28.18 5.64 0.81
C ALA A 202 -27.20 4.60 0.22
N ILE A 203 -27.54 4.01 -0.94
CA ILE A 203 -26.69 3.07 -1.67
C ILE A 203 -25.45 3.78 -2.22
N GLU A 204 -25.61 4.96 -2.81
CA GLU A 204 -24.50 5.77 -3.33
C GLU A 204 -23.50 6.14 -2.23
N ARG A 205 -24.02 6.56 -1.08
CA ARG A 205 -23.20 6.93 0.06
C ARG A 205 -22.51 5.70 0.68
N PHE A 206 -23.18 4.55 0.70
CA PHE A 206 -22.56 3.29 1.13
C PHE A 206 -21.41 2.89 0.20
N ASP A 207 -21.62 2.89 -1.12
CA ASP A 207 -20.57 2.54 -2.11
C ASP A 207 -19.36 3.47 -2.02
N ARG A 208 -19.56 4.74 -1.61
CA ARG A 208 -18.47 5.70 -1.37
C ARG A 208 -17.65 5.42 -0.11
N LEU A 209 -18.29 4.98 0.97
CA LEU A 209 -17.67 4.89 2.31
C LEU A 209 -17.23 3.49 2.70
N PHE A 210 -17.86 2.47 2.13
CA PHE A 210 -17.61 1.08 2.50
C PHE A 210 -16.34 0.54 1.84
N GLN A 211 -15.51 -0.15 2.63
CA GLN A 211 -14.21 -0.71 2.24
C GLN A 211 -14.12 -2.23 2.51
N GLY A 212 -15.23 -2.86 2.90
CA GLY A 212 -15.29 -4.32 3.07
C GLY A 212 -15.59 -5.08 1.77
N ASP A 213 -16.23 -6.26 1.89
CA ASP A 213 -16.63 -7.08 0.73
C ASP A 213 -17.60 -6.32 -0.18
N GLU A 214 -17.15 -5.86 -1.35
CA GLU A 214 -17.92 -5.06 -2.30
C GLU A 214 -19.30 -5.65 -2.67
N LEU A 215 -19.49 -6.95 -2.47
CA LEU A 215 -20.75 -7.68 -2.67
C LEU A 215 -21.79 -7.41 -1.57
N ALA A 216 -21.38 -6.92 -0.40
CA ALA A 216 -22.26 -6.61 0.72
C ALA A 216 -23.36 -5.61 0.31
N LEU A 217 -23.02 -4.60 -0.49
CA LEU A 217 -23.99 -3.65 -1.04
C LEU A 217 -25.11 -4.39 -1.79
N PHE A 218 -24.73 -5.29 -2.69
CA PHE A 218 -25.66 -6.04 -3.53
C PHE A 218 -26.50 -7.02 -2.73
N ARG A 219 -26.02 -7.49 -1.57
CA ARG A 219 -26.76 -8.40 -0.68
C ARG A 219 -27.73 -7.65 0.24
N LEU A 220 -27.30 -6.53 0.80
CA LEU A 220 -28.04 -5.77 1.82
C LEU A 220 -29.04 -4.75 1.25
N ALA A 221 -28.76 -4.19 0.07
CA ALA A 221 -29.60 -3.15 -0.50
C ALA A 221 -31.00 -3.67 -0.87
N PRO A 222 -32.08 -2.91 -0.60
CA PRO A 222 -33.41 -3.24 -1.08
C PRO A 222 -33.42 -3.39 -2.61
N ARG A 223 -34.02 -4.47 -3.11
CA ARG A 223 -33.99 -4.84 -4.55
C ARG A 223 -34.33 -3.66 -5.47
N ARG A 224 -35.43 -2.95 -5.20
CA ARG A 224 -35.91 -1.84 -6.03
C ARG A 224 -34.90 -0.68 -6.08
N ASP A 225 -34.32 -0.32 -4.93
CA ASP A 225 -33.36 0.78 -4.84
C ASP A 225 -32.04 0.40 -5.51
N LEU A 226 -31.61 -0.86 -5.37
CA LEU A 226 -30.43 -1.40 -6.02
C LEU A 226 -30.58 -1.42 -7.54
N GLU A 227 -31.71 -1.92 -8.07
CA GLU A 227 -31.98 -1.92 -9.51
C GLU A 227 -31.97 -0.49 -10.08
N ALA A 228 -32.58 0.47 -9.37
CA ALA A 228 -32.56 1.88 -9.75
C ALA A 228 -31.14 2.49 -9.71
N TRP A 229 -30.34 2.14 -8.72
CA TRP A 229 -28.95 2.55 -8.62
C TRP A 229 -28.10 1.98 -9.75
N VAL A 230 -28.21 0.66 -10.02
CA VAL A 230 -27.48 -0.02 -11.10
C VAL A 230 -27.79 0.62 -12.44
N MET A 231 -29.06 0.88 -12.76
CA MET A 231 -29.44 1.56 -14.01
C MET A 231 -28.80 2.93 -14.12
N ASP A 232 -28.81 3.71 -13.04
CA ASP A 232 -28.21 5.03 -13.05
C ASP A 232 -26.70 4.99 -13.26
N VAL A 233 -25.99 4.09 -12.59
CA VAL A 233 -24.55 3.86 -12.83
C VAL A 233 -24.31 3.46 -14.28
N LEU A 234 -25.09 2.53 -14.83
CA LEU A 234 -24.94 2.06 -16.20
C LEU A 234 -25.17 3.16 -17.25
N ARG A 235 -26.08 4.11 -17.01
CA ARG A 235 -26.36 5.25 -17.90
C ARG A 235 -25.16 6.17 -18.12
N HIS A 236 -24.21 6.20 -17.20
CA HIS A 236 -23.00 7.03 -17.34
C HIS A 236 -21.99 6.46 -18.35
N TYR A 237 -22.20 5.23 -18.85
CA TYR A 237 -21.33 4.58 -19.81
C TYR A 237 -21.89 4.68 -21.22
N SER A 238 -21.04 5.03 -22.18
CA SER A 238 -21.41 5.16 -23.59
C SER A 238 -21.38 3.83 -24.35
N SER A 239 -20.78 2.80 -23.77
CA SER A 239 -20.66 1.47 -24.38
C SER A 239 -20.61 0.37 -23.32
N PRO A 240 -21.25 -0.80 -23.57
CA PRO A 240 -21.22 -1.91 -22.63
C PRO A 240 -19.81 -2.49 -22.43
N GLY A 241 -18.89 -2.30 -23.39
CA GLY A 241 -17.51 -2.79 -23.30
C GLY A 241 -16.60 -1.99 -22.35
N GLN A 242 -17.08 -0.90 -21.76
CA GLN A 242 -16.28 -0.10 -20.83
C GLN A 242 -16.01 -0.87 -19.51
N LEU A 243 -14.84 -0.66 -18.92
CA LEU A 243 -14.38 -1.38 -17.71
C LEU A 243 -15.39 -1.29 -16.57
N GLY A 244 -16.04 -0.13 -16.39
CA GLY A 244 -17.03 0.07 -15.33
C GLY A 244 -18.27 -0.81 -15.47
N VAL A 245 -18.78 -0.98 -16.70
CA VAL A 245 -19.90 -1.90 -16.98
C VAL A 245 -19.51 -3.34 -16.70
N THR A 246 -18.31 -3.75 -17.13
CA THR A 246 -17.80 -5.11 -16.87
C THR A 246 -17.67 -5.37 -15.37
N ARG A 247 -17.11 -4.41 -14.60
CA ARG A 247 -16.99 -4.52 -13.13
C ARG A 247 -18.34 -4.59 -12.45
N LEU A 248 -19.31 -3.77 -12.85
CA LEU A 248 -20.65 -3.80 -12.28
C LEU A 248 -21.36 -5.13 -12.56
N ALA A 249 -21.22 -5.65 -13.78
CA ALA A 249 -21.76 -6.96 -14.15
C ALA A 249 -21.14 -8.09 -13.31
N MET A 250 -19.82 -8.08 -13.08
CA MET A 250 -19.16 -9.05 -12.19
C MET A 250 -19.71 -8.96 -10.76
N ARG A 251 -19.75 -7.76 -10.16
CA ARG A 251 -20.28 -7.54 -8.79
C ARG A 251 -21.72 -8.02 -8.66
N TRP A 252 -22.57 -7.74 -9.65
CA TRP A 252 -23.95 -8.21 -9.69
C TRP A 252 -24.03 -9.74 -9.68
N LEU A 253 -23.30 -10.39 -10.58
CA LEU A 253 -23.35 -11.84 -10.75
C LEU A 253 -22.74 -12.58 -9.55
N ASP A 254 -21.63 -12.10 -9.01
CA ASP A 254 -20.96 -12.65 -7.82
C ASP A 254 -21.78 -12.47 -6.53
N ALA A 255 -22.72 -11.52 -6.50
CA ALA A 255 -23.69 -11.37 -5.40
C ALA A 255 -24.94 -12.25 -5.56
N ASP A 256 -24.83 -13.34 -6.34
CA ASP A 256 -25.91 -14.29 -6.65
C ASP A 256 -27.17 -13.69 -7.26
N ARG A 257 -27.07 -12.49 -7.85
CA ARG A 257 -28.18 -11.88 -8.59
C ARG A 257 -28.33 -12.53 -9.96
N ASP A 258 -29.54 -12.50 -10.52
CA ASP A 258 -29.85 -13.24 -11.74
C ASP A 258 -29.41 -12.50 -13.01
N LEU A 259 -28.96 -13.28 -14.00
CA LEU A 259 -28.49 -12.77 -15.29
C LEU A 259 -29.63 -12.09 -16.08
N ALA A 260 -30.85 -12.62 -15.99
CA ALA A 260 -31.99 -12.09 -16.75
C ALA A 260 -32.32 -10.65 -16.34
N THR A 261 -32.32 -10.37 -15.04
CA THR A 261 -32.53 -9.02 -14.50
C THR A 261 -31.41 -8.09 -14.93
N LEU A 262 -30.15 -8.51 -14.87
CA LEU A 262 -29.03 -7.70 -15.36
C LEU A 262 -29.21 -7.32 -16.84
N CYS A 263 -29.59 -8.29 -17.69
CA CYS A 263 -29.86 -8.04 -19.10
C CYS A 263 -31.04 -7.09 -19.31
N ARG A 264 -32.11 -7.19 -18.49
CA ARG A 264 -33.24 -6.26 -18.57
C ARG A 264 -32.81 -4.83 -18.24
N LEU A 265 -32.11 -4.63 -17.12
CA LEU A 265 -31.65 -3.31 -16.69
C LEU A 265 -30.68 -2.69 -17.71
N ALA A 266 -29.81 -3.49 -18.33
CA ALA A 266 -28.79 -3.01 -19.25
C ALA A 266 -29.28 -2.79 -20.69
N CYS A 267 -30.25 -3.58 -21.17
CA CYS A 267 -30.62 -3.61 -22.59
C CYS A 267 -32.08 -3.28 -22.89
N LEU A 268 -33.01 -3.53 -21.95
CA LEU A 268 -34.45 -3.49 -22.23
C LEU A 268 -35.20 -2.37 -21.48
N ASP A 269 -34.74 -1.99 -20.29
CA ASP A 269 -35.38 -0.94 -19.51
C ASP A 269 -35.17 0.43 -20.18
N GLU A 270 -36.26 1.11 -20.54
CA GLU A 270 -36.23 2.41 -21.20
C GLU A 270 -35.60 3.51 -20.33
N ALA A 271 -35.62 3.34 -19.00
CA ALA A 271 -34.94 4.23 -18.09
C ALA A 271 -33.44 3.89 -17.94
N GLY A 272 -32.99 2.75 -18.45
CA GLY A 272 -31.60 2.31 -18.47
C GLY A 272 -30.80 2.85 -19.67
N PRO A 273 -29.59 2.32 -19.92
CA PRO A 273 -28.75 2.74 -21.04
C PRO A 273 -29.15 2.14 -22.40
N CYS A 274 -30.05 1.15 -22.42
CA CYS A 274 -30.51 0.47 -23.63
C CYS A 274 -29.37 -0.03 -24.55
N PHE A 275 -28.37 -0.69 -23.97
CA PHE A 275 -27.23 -1.20 -24.74
C PHE A 275 -27.67 -2.24 -25.79
N ASP A 276 -26.98 -2.27 -26.93
CA ASP A 276 -27.17 -3.33 -27.93
C ASP A 276 -26.92 -4.71 -27.29
N PRO A 277 -27.87 -5.66 -27.41
CA PRO A 277 -27.75 -6.98 -26.76
C PRO A 277 -26.55 -7.81 -27.21
N VAL A 278 -26.11 -7.65 -28.46
CA VAL A 278 -24.95 -8.39 -28.99
C VAL A 278 -23.66 -7.84 -28.38
N ALA A 279 -23.53 -6.52 -28.29
CA ALA A 279 -22.42 -5.86 -27.63
C ALA A 279 -22.39 -6.15 -26.11
N PHE A 280 -23.57 -6.21 -25.47
CA PHE A 280 -23.65 -6.59 -24.06
C PHE A 280 -23.30 -8.07 -23.82
N ALA A 281 -23.71 -8.98 -24.70
CA ALA A 281 -23.28 -10.38 -24.63
C ALA A 281 -21.75 -10.54 -24.72
N ALA A 282 -21.08 -9.73 -25.55
CA ALA A 282 -19.61 -9.69 -25.59
C ALA A 282 -19.00 -9.21 -24.26
N THR A 283 -19.69 -8.33 -23.53
CA THR A 283 -19.31 -7.88 -22.18
C THR A 283 -19.45 -9.01 -21.16
N LEU A 284 -20.53 -9.78 -21.22
CA LEU A 284 -20.70 -10.99 -20.39
C LEU A 284 -19.62 -12.03 -20.68
N ALA A 285 -19.17 -12.17 -21.93
CA ALA A 285 -18.01 -13.00 -22.24
C ALA A 285 -16.73 -12.48 -21.57
N ALA A 286 -16.54 -11.15 -21.55
CA ALA A 286 -15.38 -10.48 -20.96
C ALA A 286 -15.35 -10.52 -19.42
N THR A 287 -16.48 -10.74 -18.74
CA THR A 287 -16.51 -11.01 -17.30
C THR A 287 -15.96 -12.39 -16.95
N TRP A 288 -15.85 -13.30 -17.94
CA TRP A 288 -15.46 -14.71 -17.78
C TRP A 288 -16.47 -15.56 -17.01
N VAL A 289 -17.71 -15.09 -16.81
CA VAL A 289 -18.72 -15.84 -16.05
C VAL A 289 -19.04 -17.21 -16.68
N THR A 290 -18.89 -17.35 -18.00
CA THR A 290 -19.09 -18.62 -18.74
C THR A 290 -17.79 -19.38 -19.01
N VAL A 291 -16.64 -18.87 -18.56
CA VAL A 291 -15.33 -19.53 -18.73
C VAL A 291 -15.14 -20.55 -17.61
N PRO A 292 -14.83 -21.82 -17.92
CA PRO A 292 -14.63 -22.86 -16.92
C PRO A 292 -13.58 -22.48 -15.86
N GLU A 293 -13.84 -22.83 -14.60
CA GLU A 293 -12.93 -22.57 -13.47
C GLU A 293 -11.52 -23.15 -13.71
N ALA A 294 -11.45 -24.34 -14.29
CA ALA A 294 -10.17 -24.98 -14.63
C ALA A 294 -9.30 -24.12 -15.57
N ALA A 295 -9.91 -23.40 -16.52
CA ALA A 295 -9.19 -22.47 -17.39
C ALA A 295 -8.76 -21.21 -16.61
N ARG A 296 -9.66 -20.65 -15.78
CA ARG A 296 -9.39 -19.45 -14.96
C ARG A 296 -8.24 -19.64 -13.97
N SER A 297 -8.05 -20.87 -13.47
CA SER A 297 -6.98 -21.22 -12.53
C SER A 297 -5.56 -20.86 -13.00
N ALA A 298 -5.34 -20.69 -14.32
CA ALA A 298 -4.06 -20.25 -14.89
C ALA A 298 -3.58 -18.90 -14.33
N LEU A 299 -4.48 -18.05 -13.82
CA LEU A 299 -4.14 -16.75 -13.22
C LEU A 299 -4.25 -16.74 -11.69
N ALA A 300 -4.43 -17.90 -11.06
CA ALA A 300 -4.49 -18.01 -9.60
C ALA A 300 -3.26 -17.40 -8.88
N PRO A 301 -2.02 -17.44 -9.43
CA PRO A 301 -0.88 -16.77 -8.79
C PRO A 301 -1.00 -15.25 -8.70
N PHE A 302 -1.89 -14.62 -9.48
CA PHE A 302 -2.20 -13.20 -9.39
C PHE A 302 -3.37 -12.90 -8.45
N ALA A 303 -3.97 -13.91 -7.83
CA ALA A 303 -4.98 -13.69 -6.80
C ALA A 303 -4.32 -13.04 -5.57
N ARG A 304 -4.96 -12.01 -5.03
CA ARG A 304 -4.49 -11.33 -3.82
C ARG A 304 -4.77 -12.22 -2.61
N PRO A 305 -3.78 -12.47 -1.73
CA PRO A 305 -4.03 -13.09 -0.43
C PRO A 305 -4.99 -12.21 0.40
N THR A 306 -5.97 -12.83 1.04
CA THR A 306 -6.89 -12.13 1.94
C THR A 306 -6.11 -11.43 3.06
N GLY A 307 -6.40 -10.15 3.31
CA GLY A 307 -5.76 -9.37 4.37
C GLY A 307 -4.36 -8.87 4.08
N ALA A 308 -3.75 -9.21 2.93
CA ALA A 308 -2.46 -8.63 2.55
C ALA A 308 -2.67 -7.18 2.09
N PRO A 309 -1.96 -6.19 2.65
CA PRO A 309 -2.06 -4.80 2.20
C PRO A 309 -1.66 -4.70 0.72
N ASP A 310 -2.28 -3.75 0.01
CA ASP A 310 -1.81 -3.40 -1.31
C ASP A 310 -0.43 -2.72 -1.21
N THR A 311 0.37 -2.85 -2.26
CA THR A 311 1.54 -2.02 -2.49
C THR A 311 1.34 -1.23 -3.78
N VAL A 312 2.14 -0.20 -4.01
CA VAL A 312 2.10 0.53 -5.30
C VAL A 312 2.33 -0.44 -6.47
N HIS A 313 3.21 -1.42 -6.29
CA HIS A 313 3.50 -2.44 -7.30
C HIS A 313 2.30 -3.37 -7.55
N SER A 314 1.61 -3.82 -6.49
CA SER A 314 0.41 -4.66 -6.66
C SER A 314 -0.72 -3.89 -7.36
N GLN A 315 -0.95 -2.63 -6.98
CA GLN A 315 -1.98 -1.78 -7.59
C GLN A 315 -1.69 -1.54 -9.09
N LEU A 316 -0.44 -1.18 -9.44
CA LEU A 316 -0.02 -1.00 -10.83
C LEU A 316 -0.13 -2.30 -11.64
N GLY A 317 0.35 -3.42 -11.07
CA GLY A 317 0.26 -4.73 -11.71
C GLY A 317 -1.19 -5.13 -11.98
N MET A 318 -2.08 -4.96 -10.99
CA MET A 318 -3.51 -5.25 -11.12
C MET A 318 -4.21 -4.34 -12.14
N ALA A 319 -3.83 -3.07 -12.20
CA ALA A 319 -4.35 -2.13 -13.19
C ALA A 319 -3.90 -2.52 -14.61
N LEU A 320 -2.64 -2.92 -14.79
CA LEU A 320 -2.13 -3.41 -16.08
C LEU A 320 -2.89 -4.66 -16.53
N LEU A 321 -3.10 -5.63 -15.63
CA LEU A 321 -3.88 -6.82 -15.93
C LEU A 321 -5.32 -6.47 -16.37
N ASP A 322 -5.98 -5.54 -15.67
CA ASP A 322 -7.31 -5.04 -16.06
C ASP A 322 -7.30 -4.40 -17.45
N MET A 323 -6.32 -3.53 -17.74
CA MET A 323 -6.17 -2.84 -19.03
C MET A 323 -5.89 -3.80 -20.19
N THR A 324 -5.19 -4.92 -19.93
CA THR A 324 -4.97 -5.98 -20.92
C THR A 324 -6.19 -6.91 -21.12
N GLY A 325 -7.31 -6.64 -20.45
CA GLY A 325 -8.55 -7.40 -20.59
C GLY A 325 -8.63 -8.65 -19.72
N LEU A 326 -7.75 -8.80 -18.72
CA LEU A 326 -7.74 -9.92 -17.77
C LEU A 326 -8.58 -9.65 -16.51
N GLN A 327 -9.47 -8.66 -16.56
CA GLN A 327 -10.38 -8.29 -15.46
C GLN A 327 -11.32 -9.42 -15.04
N GLY A 328 -11.70 -10.31 -15.96
CA GLY A 328 -12.54 -11.47 -15.67
C GLY A 328 -11.91 -12.44 -14.66
N ARG A 329 -10.61 -12.33 -14.36
CA ARG A 329 -9.96 -13.08 -13.26
C ARG A 329 -10.62 -12.84 -11.90
N ARG A 330 -11.38 -11.75 -11.76
CA ARG A 330 -12.06 -11.36 -10.51
C ARG A 330 -13.41 -12.04 -10.32
N ILE A 331 -14.04 -12.57 -11.38
CA ILE A 331 -15.34 -13.24 -11.25
C ILE A 331 -15.19 -14.50 -10.40
N ARG A 332 -16.06 -14.66 -9.41
CA ARG A 332 -16.11 -15.86 -8.56
C ARG A 332 -17.13 -16.86 -9.11
N ARG A 333 -18.25 -16.38 -9.64
CA ARG A 333 -19.34 -17.21 -10.16
C ARG A 333 -19.02 -17.84 -11.51
N PHE A 334 -19.49 -19.07 -11.68
CA PHE A 334 -19.59 -19.74 -12.97
C PHE A 334 -21.06 -19.91 -13.35
N ILE A 335 -21.41 -19.55 -14.58
CA ILE A 335 -22.70 -19.85 -15.20
C ILE A 335 -22.42 -20.73 -16.42
N PRO A 336 -22.96 -21.96 -16.49
CA PRO A 336 -22.83 -22.81 -17.67
C PRO A 336 -23.23 -22.06 -18.93
N ARG A 337 -22.43 -22.22 -19.98
CA ARG A 337 -22.66 -21.54 -21.26
C ARG A 337 -24.09 -21.72 -21.79
N ASP A 338 -24.62 -22.95 -21.72
CA ASP A 338 -25.95 -23.25 -22.25
C ASP A 338 -27.06 -22.57 -21.44
N GLU A 339 -26.86 -22.39 -20.13
CA GLU A 339 -27.75 -21.64 -19.26
C GLU A 339 -27.74 -20.15 -19.61
N ALA A 340 -26.55 -19.56 -19.78
CA ALA A 340 -26.41 -18.16 -20.18
C ALA A 340 -27.05 -17.91 -21.56
N LEU A 341 -26.84 -18.81 -22.52
CA LEU A 341 -27.45 -18.73 -23.84
C LEU A 341 -28.96 -18.90 -23.81
N ALA A 342 -29.51 -19.75 -22.94
CA ALA A 342 -30.95 -19.89 -22.78
C ALA A 342 -31.56 -18.56 -22.34
N VAL A 343 -31.01 -17.93 -21.29
CA VAL A 343 -31.48 -16.62 -20.80
C VAL A 343 -31.39 -15.54 -21.89
N LEU A 344 -30.26 -15.46 -22.60
CA LEU A 344 -30.07 -14.46 -23.66
C LEU A 344 -30.98 -14.71 -24.87
N SER A 345 -31.22 -15.97 -25.25
CA SER A 345 -32.11 -16.31 -26.37
C SER A 345 -33.56 -16.01 -26.04
N ASP A 346 -33.97 -16.23 -24.78
CA ASP A 346 -35.33 -15.94 -24.32
C ASP A 346 -35.60 -14.44 -24.29
N LEU A 347 -34.62 -13.62 -23.90
CA LEU A 347 -34.74 -12.16 -23.87
C LEU A 347 -34.56 -11.50 -25.24
N PHE A 348 -33.74 -12.07 -26.12
CA PHE A 348 -33.37 -11.49 -27.41
C PHE A 348 -33.50 -12.49 -28.57
N PRO A 349 -34.71 -13.03 -28.83
CA PRO A 349 -34.90 -14.13 -29.78
C PRO A 349 -34.42 -13.80 -31.21
N GLU A 350 -34.65 -12.56 -31.66
CA GLU A 350 -34.23 -12.11 -33.00
C GLU A 350 -32.70 -11.98 -33.16
N ARG A 351 -31.97 -11.91 -32.04
CA ARG A 351 -30.51 -11.71 -31.99
C ARG A 351 -29.78 -12.94 -31.44
N ALA A 352 -30.49 -14.05 -31.20
CA ALA A 352 -29.95 -15.25 -30.58
C ALA A 352 -28.78 -15.86 -31.38
N GLY A 353 -28.84 -15.85 -32.71
CA GLY A 353 -27.76 -16.32 -33.58
C GLY A 353 -26.46 -15.54 -33.39
N PRO A 354 -26.45 -14.21 -33.67
CA PRO A 354 -25.27 -13.37 -33.45
C PRO A 354 -24.72 -13.39 -32.01
N ILE A 355 -25.61 -13.44 -30.99
CA ILE A 355 -25.19 -13.54 -29.58
C ILE A 355 -24.42 -14.83 -29.34
N ARG A 356 -24.94 -15.97 -29.83
CA ARG A 356 -24.30 -17.28 -29.68
C ARG A 356 -22.92 -17.30 -30.32
N GLU A 357 -22.83 -16.88 -31.58
CA GLU A 357 -21.56 -16.83 -32.31
C GLU A 357 -20.53 -15.93 -31.61
N GLY A 358 -20.94 -14.74 -31.16
CA GLY A 358 -20.07 -13.80 -30.47
C GLY A 358 -19.58 -14.32 -29.11
N LEU A 359 -20.48 -14.90 -28.31
CA LEU A 359 -20.13 -15.50 -27.02
C LEU A 359 -19.13 -16.67 -27.21
N ASP A 360 -19.39 -17.55 -28.18
CA ASP A 360 -18.57 -18.73 -28.46
C ASP A 360 -17.16 -18.35 -28.88
N ALA A 361 -17.06 -17.46 -29.88
CA ALA A 361 -15.78 -17.00 -30.38
C ALA A 361 -14.97 -16.33 -29.27
N ARG A 362 -15.60 -15.52 -28.43
CA ARG A 362 -14.92 -14.80 -27.36
C ARG A 362 -14.47 -15.71 -26.22
N VAL A 363 -15.32 -16.65 -25.79
CA VAL A 363 -14.96 -17.63 -24.76
C VAL A 363 -13.81 -18.51 -25.24
N ALA A 364 -13.85 -19.02 -26.49
CA ALA A 364 -12.77 -19.82 -27.06
C ALA A 364 -11.45 -19.04 -27.09
N GLN A 365 -11.50 -17.76 -27.51
CA GLN A 365 -10.32 -16.88 -27.52
C GLN A 365 -9.73 -16.69 -26.11
N ILE A 366 -10.58 -16.50 -25.10
CA ILE A 366 -10.13 -16.33 -23.71
C ILE A 366 -9.48 -17.62 -23.19
N VAL A 367 -10.13 -18.78 -23.39
CA VAL A 367 -9.60 -20.08 -22.94
C VAL A 367 -8.24 -20.35 -23.59
N GLN A 368 -8.11 -20.17 -24.91
CA GLN A 368 -6.83 -20.35 -25.61
C GLN A 368 -5.75 -19.38 -25.11
N GLY A 369 -6.12 -18.13 -24.83
CA GLY A 369 -5.21 -17.15 -24.24
C GLY A 369 -4.70 -17.57 -22.86
N LEU A 370 -5.60 -18.07 -22.00
CA LEU A 370 -5.27 -18.56 -20.66
C LEU A 370 -4.35 -19.80 -20.70
N GLU A 371 -4.56 -20.71 -21.65
CA GLU A 371 -3.68 -21.86 -21.86
C GLU A 371 -2.26 -21.42 -22.27
N THR A 372 -2.14 -20.41 -23.13
CA THR A 372 -0.86 -19.90 -23.60
C THR A 372 -0.03 -19.25 -22.49
N VAL A 373 -0.69 -18.55 -21.55
CA VAL A 373 0.01 -17.85 -20.45
C VAL A 373 0.28 -18.73 -19.23
N ARG A 374 -0.34 -19.92 -19.12
CA ARG A 374 -0.20 -20.79 -17.94
C ARG A 374 1.26 -21.10 -17.60
N GLY A 375 2.04 -21.57 -18.57
CA GLY A 375 3.46 -21.90 -18.37
C GLY A 375 4.31 -20.71 -17.91
N PRO A 376 4.27 -19.56 -18.61
CA PRO A 376 4.95 -18.34 -18.17
C PRO A 376 4.54 -17.85 -16.77
N VAL A 377 3.25 -17.92 -16.43
CA VAL A 377 2.74 -17.50 -15.12
C VAL A 377 3.22 -18.44 -14.01
N ASP A 378 3.22 -19.75 -14.25
CA ASP A 378 3.73 -20.74 -13.30
C ASP A 378 5.25 -20.60 -13.08
N ASP A 379 6.02 -20.30 -14.14
CA ASP A 379 7.45 -20.01 -14.02
C ASP A 379 7.71 -18.71 -13.23
N LEU A 380 6.97 -17.64 -13.53
CA LEU A 380 7.06 -16.38 -12.80
C LEU A 380 6.74 -16.57 -11.31
N ALA A 381 5.65 -17.28 -11.01
CA ALA A 381 5.24 -17.57 -9.64
C ALA A 381 6.26 -18.42 -8.88
N ARG A 382 6.95 -19.34 -9.56
CA ARG A 382 8.05 -20.12 -8.98
C ARG A 382 9.26 -19.21 -8.68
N ARG A 383 9.73 -18.44 -9.65
CA ARG A 383 10.87 -17.51 -9.47
C ARG A 383 10.63 -16.51 -8.34
N SER A 384 9.43 -15.94 -8.27
CA SER A 384 9.06 -15.00 -7.20
C SER A 384 9.10 -15.63 -5.79
N ARG A 385 8.96 -16.95 -5.66
CA ARG A 385 9.11 -17.65 -4.38
C ARG A 385 10.56 -17.97 -4.06
N ASP A 386 11.35 -18.27 -5.09
CA ASP A 386 12.72 -18.76 -4.95
C ASP A 386 13.76 -17.61 -4.85
N GLU A 387 13.46 -16.43 -5.40
CA GLU A 387 14.37 -15.28 -5.41
C GLU A 387 13.68 -14.01 -4.85
N PRO A 388 13.96 -13.63 -3.58
CA PRO A 388 13.37 -12.45 -2.95
C PRO A 388 13.99 -11.11 -3.40
N GLU A 389 15.02 -11.14 -4.27
CA GLU A 389 15.66 -9.94 -4.79
C GLU A 389 14.81 -9.34 -5.92
N SER A 390 14.23 -8.16 -5.69
CA SER A 390 13.49 -7.39 -6.69
C SER A 390 14.41 -6.68 -7.70
N GLY A 391 15.71 -6.65 -7.45
CA GLY A 391 16.72 -5.97 -8.26
C GLY A 391 16.89 -4.49 -7.90
N ASP A 392 16.22 -3.99 -6.87
CA ASP A 392 16.32 -2.62 -6.36
C ASP A 392 17.36 -2.48 -5.22
N GLY A 393 18.03 -3.57 -4.83
CA GLY A 393 19.05 -3.54 -3.78
C GLY A 393 18.53 -3.42 -2.35
N ARG A 394 17.21 -3.37 -2.11
CA ARG A 394 16.64 -3.30 -0.75
C ARG A 394 16.98 -4.51 0.11
N SER A 395 17.17 -5.68 -0.50
CA SER A 395 17.53 -6.90 0.22
C SER A 395 18.83 -6.75 1.04
N PHE A 396 19.74 -5.83 0.65
CA PHE A 396 20.96 -5.54 1.38
C PHE A 396 20.70 -4.87 2.74
N LEU A 397 19.54 -4.21 2.92
CA LEU A 397 19.13 -3.71 4.24
C LEU A 397 18.84 -4.84 5.24
N ARG A 398 18.71 -6.09 4.76
CA ARG A 398 18.57 -7.30 5.57
C ARG A 398 19.82 -8.18 5.52
N PHE A 399 20.96 -7.61 5.14
CA PHE A 399 22.21 -8.34 4.98
C PHE A 399 22.63 -9.01 6.29
N ARG A 400 22.92 -10.31 6.21
CA ARG A 400 23.49 -11.09 7.32
C ARG A 400 24.94 -11.49 7.07
N SER A 401 25.23 -11.94 5.85
CA SER A 401 26.58 -12.37 5.46
C SER A 401 26.77 -12.37 3.94
N ALA A 402 28.02 -12.26 3.48
CA ALA A 402 28.34 -12.36 2.06
C ALA A 402 28.15 -13.78 1.51
N ALA A 403 28.21 -14.81 2.36
CA ALA A 403 28.03 -16.20 1.95
C ALA A 403 26.60 -16.51 1.50
N THR A 404 25.62 -15.77 2.02
CA THR A 404 24.18 -15.94 1.75
C THR A 404 23.67 -15.14 0.55
N LEU A 405 24.55 -14.42 -0.17
CA LEU A 405 24.14 -13.62 -1.33
C LEU A 405 23.78 -14.53 -2.51
N SER A 406 22.64 -14.24 -3.15
CA SER A 406 22.24 -14.80 -4.45
C SER A 406 23.21 -14.36 -5.55
N GLU A 407 23.13 -14.98 -6.72
CA GLU A 407 23.97 -14.60 -7.87
C GLU A 407 23.75 -13.14 -8.30
N ALA A 408 22.47 -12.71 -8.36
CA ALA A 408 22.13 -11.32 -8.65
C ALA A 408 22.74 -10.34 -7.63
N GLN A 409 22.65 -10.67 -6.34
CA GLN A 409 23.23 -9.86 -5.27
C GLN A 409 24.76 -9.85 -5.31
N ARG A 410 25.42 -10.97 -5.65
CA ARG A 410 26.88 -11.03 -5.77
C ARG A 410 27.41 -10.07 -6.82
N THR A 411 26.75 -9.99 -7.98
CA THR A 411 27.13 -9.05 -9.03
C THR A 411 27.03 -7.60 -8.54
N GLN A 412 25.95 -7.24 -7.84
CA GLN A 412 25.78 -5.89 -7.27
C GLN A 412 26.80 -5.59 -6.18
N PHE A 413 27.07 -6.56 -5.30
CA PHE A 413 28.10 -6.46 -4.26
C PHE A 413 29.50 -6.21 -4.86
N ARG A 414 29.87 -6.95 -5.90
CA ARG A 414 31.15 -6.78 -6.61
C ARG A 414 31.25 -5.42 -7.28
N TYR A 415 30.16 -4.93 -7.88
CA TYR A 415 30.12 -3.58 -8.44
C TYR A 415 30.44 -2.53 -7.37
N PHE A 416 29.81 -2.60 -6.20
CA PHE A 416 30.08 -1.69 -5.09
C PHE A 416 31.51 -1.79 -4.54
N ALA A 417 32.08 -3.00 -4.49
CA ALA A 417 33.49 -3.20 -4.14
C ALA A 417 34.44 -2.52 -5.13
N CYS A 418 34.18 -2.66 -6.44
CA CYS A 418 34.95 -1.97 -7.48
C CYS A 418 34.78 -0.43 -7.36
N THR A 419 33.57 0.05 -7.09
CA THR A 419 33.31 1.48 -6.84
C THR A 419 34.10 1.97 -5.62
N ALA A 420 34.11 1.22 -4.52
CA ALA A 420 34.87 1.55 -3.32
C ALA A 420 36.37 1.69 -3.60
N ASN A 421 36.95 0.75 -4.35
CA ASN A 421 38.37 0.79 -4.75
C ASN A 421 38.70 2.09 -5.50
N ARG A 422 37.86 2.43 -6.49
CA ARG A 422 38.03 3.64 -7.31
C ARG A 422 37.90 4.91 -6.46
N LEU A 423 36.90 4.97 -5.59
CA LEU A 423 36.67 6.12 -4.71
C LEU A 423 37.84 6.33 -3.74
N LEU A 424 38.31 5.28 -3.09
CA LEU A 424 39.44 5.35 -2.16
C LEU A 424 40.74 5.75 -2.85
N SER A 425 40.95 5.31 -4.10
CA SER A 425 42.13 5.69 -4.88
C SER A 425 42.11 7.16 -5.29
N LEU A 426 40.93 7.71 -5.58
CA LEU A 426 40.76 9.12 -6.00
C LEU A 426 40.70 10.10 -4.81
N LEU A 427 40.37 9.63 -3.61
CA LEU A 427 40.15 10.50 -2.45
C LEU A 427 41.38 11.36 -2.09
N PRO A 428 42.62 10.82 -2.04
CA PRO A 428 43.82 11.63 -1.80
C PRO A 428 44.15 12.60 -2.95
N GLU A 429 43.77 12.28 -4.20
CA GLU A 429 44.00 13.16 -5.34
C GLU A 429 43.06 14.36 -5.32
N GLN A 430 41.78 14.13 -5.00
CA GLN A 430 40.75 15.16 -4.95
C GLN A 430 40.83 16.00 -3.67
N VAL A 431 41.25 15.38 -2.57
CA VAL A 431 41.39 16.03 -1.27
C VAL A 431 42.73 15.64 -0.66
N PRO A 432 43.83 16.35 -0.99
CA PRO A 432 45.19 16.00 -0.55
C PRO A 432 45.35 15.82 0.96
N ASP A 433 44.64 16.63 1.75
CA ASP A 433 44.71 16.57 3.21
C ASP A 433 44.02 15.33 3.80
N SER A 434 43.23 14.59 3.01
CA SER A 434 42.47 13.42 3.46
C SER A 434 43.34 12.30 4.04
N ALA A 435 44.59 12.19 3.58
CA ALA A 435 45.54 11.22 4.12
C ALA A 435 45.94 11.49 5.58
N SER A 436 45.76 12.72 6.06
CA SER A 436 46.12 13.18 7.41
C SER A 436 44.95 13.19 8.39
N TRP A 437 43.71 13.02 7.91
CA TRP A 437 42.53 13.08 8.77
C TRP A 437 42.54 11.98 9.84
N THR A 438 42.13 12.38 11.03
CA THR A 438 41.81 11.51 12.16
C THR A 438 40.44 10.86 11.95
N THR A 439 40.16 9.77 12.67
CA THR A 439 38.84 9.11 12.64
C THR A 439 37.71 10.07 13.04
N VAL A 440 37.95 10.91 14.05
CA VAL A 440 37.00 11.94 14.52
C VAL A 440 36.70 12.98 13.43
N GLU A 441 37.72 13.42 12.68
CA GLU A 441 37.51 14.36 11.57
C GLU A 441 36.67 13.73 10.45
N ILE A 442 36.96 12.47 10.09
CA ILE A 442 36.19 11.74 9.07
C ILE A 442 34.74 11.56 9.53
N GLN A 443 34.50 11.17 10.78
CA GLN A 443 33.15 11.04 11.35
C GLN A 443 32.36 12.35 11.27
N ARG A 444 32.96 13.49 11.64
CA ARG A 444 32.33 14.81 11.52
C ARG A 444 32.00 15.20 10.08
N MET A 445 32.86 14.83 9.14
CA MET A 445 32.59 15.04 7.70
C MET A 445 31.49 14.13 7.19
N LEU A 446 31.44 12.89 7.67
CA LEU A 446 30.42 11.91 7.32
C LEU A 446 29.03 12.38 7.80
N GLU A 447 28.92 12.91 9.03
CA GLU A 447 27.67 13.52 9.50
C GLU A 447 27.16 14.61 8.55
N ARG A 448 28.04 15.52 8.13
CA ARG A 448 27.70 16.62 7.20
C ARG A 448 27.34 16.10 5.81
N ALA A 449 28.06 15.09 5.32
CA ALA A 449 27.79 14.48 4.03
C ALA A 449 26.43 13.76 4.02
N CYS A 450 26.13 12.99 5.06
CA CYS A 450 24.84 12.34 5.22
C CYS A 450 23.68 13.36 5.28
N ASP A 451 23.79 14.41 6.10
CA ASP A 451 22.76 15.45 6.18
C ASP A 451 22.58 16.19 4.84
N ALA A 452 23.68 16.53 4.14
CA ALA A 452 23.64 17.18 2.84
C ALA A 452 23.03 16.31 1.72
N GLN A 453 23.07 14.98 1.86
CA GLN A 453 22.46 14.03 0.93
C GLN A 453 21.08 13.52 1.42
N ASP A 454 20.52 14.08 2.49
CA ASP A 454 19.27 13.61 3.11
C ASP A 454 19.31 12.12 3.55
N LEU A 455 20.50 11.58 3.84
CA LEU A 455 20.67 10.21 4.29
C LEU A 455 20.35 10.12 5.80
N THR A 456 19.19 9.54 6.11
CA THR A 456 18.78 9.27 7.48
C THR A 456 19.18 7.84 7.85
N LEU A 457 19.91 7.70 8.95
CA LEU A 457 20.40 6.40 9.44
C LEU A 457 19.75 6.06 10.78
N THR A 458 19.76 4.78 11.12
CA THR A 458 19.31 4.33 12.45
C THR A 458 20.24 4.78 13.58
N GLU A 459 19.72 4.76 14.80
CA GLU A 459 20.52 4.95 16.01
C GLU A 459 21.65 3.91 16.14
N ASP A 460 21.42 2.67 15.71
CA ASP A 460 22.42 1.60 15.71
C ASP A 460 23.51 1.84 14.67
N ALA A 461 23.12 2.30 13.46
CA ALA A 461 24.05 2.69 12.41
C ALA A 461 25.02 3.79 12.89
N TRP A 462 24.48 4.84 13.48
CA TRP A 462 25.30 5.91 14.03
C TRP A 462 26.20 5.43 15.17
N ALA A 463 25.69 4.60 16.07
CA ALA A 463 26.46 4.08 17.19
C ALA A 463 27.70 3.30 16.74
N TRP A 464 27.58 2.42 15.73
CA TRP A 464 28.75 1.68 15.25
C TRP A 464 29.73 2.57 14.49
N ILE A 465 29.24 3.51 13.66
CA ILE A 465 30.09 4.46 12.91
C ILE A 465 30.93 5.32 13.88
N GLU A 466 30.31 5.79 14.97
CA GLU A 466 31.00 6.59 15.99
C GLU A 466 32.06 5.78 16.77
N SER A 467 31.84 4.48 16.92
CA SER A 467 32.77 3.57 17.59
C SER A 467 33.87 3.02 16.69
N GLU A 468 33.80 3.24 15.37
CA GLU A 468 34.68 2.59 14.40
C GLU A 468 36.13 3.12 14.45
N PRO A 469 37.13 2.26 14.71
CA PRO A 469 38.54 2.66 14.66
C PRO A 469 39.16 2.59 13.27
N ASP A 470 38.62 1.82 12.32
CA ASP A 470 39.21 1.65 10.99
C ASP A 470 39.00 2.91 10.14
N ARG A 471 40.10 3.67 10.00
CA ARG A 471 40.14 4.89 9.20
C ARG A 471 39.79 4.66 7.73
N GLU A 472 40.22 3.54 7.14
CA GLU A 472 39.99 3.27 5.72
C GLU A 472 38.52 2.94 5.47
N LEU A 473 37.90 2.19 6.39
CA LEU A 473 36.46 1.93 6.37
C LEU A 473 35.65 3.23 6.46
N LEU A 474 36.00 4.11 7.40
CA LEU A 474 35.35 5.41 7.55
C LEU A 474 35.53 6.29 6.30
N SER A 475 36.72 6.31 5.70
CA SER A 475 36.98 7.02 4.45
C SER A 475 36.15 6.49 3.27
N MET A 476 35.96 5.16 3.20
CA MET A 476 35.11 4.54 2.19
C MET A 476 33.65 4.99 2.36
N LEU A 477 33.12 4.96 3.59
CA LEU A 477 31.77 5.44 3.89
C LEU A 477 31.62 6.92 3.55
N LEU A 478 32.59 7.76 3.92
CA LEU A 478 32.58 9.19 3.58
C LEU A 478 32.53 9.41 2.07
N ALA A 479 33.30 8.64 1.30
CA ALA A 479 33.28 8.74 -0.16
C ALA A 479 31.90 8.36 -0.74
N PHE A 480 31.27 7.30 -0.24
CA PHE A 480 29.89 6.94 -0.62
C PHE A 480 28.85 7.98 -0.18
N ALA A 481 29.01 8.56 1.02
CA ALA A 481 28.15 9.63 1.52
C ALA A 481 28.24 10.89 0.65
N ALA A 482 29.41 11.20 0.10
CA ALA A 482 29.64 12.37 -0.74
C ALA A 482 29.08 12.22 -2.18
N MET A 483 28.74 11.01 -2.61
CA MET A 483 28.21 10.78 -3.96
C MET A 483 26.79 11.34 -4.11
N ASN A 484 26.57 12.10 -5.18
CA ASN A 484 25.25 12.57 -5.59
C ASN A 484 24.63 11.62 -6.63
N GLU A 485 24.52 10.34 -6.28
CA GLU A 485 23.81 9.33 -7.08
C GLU A 485 22.45 9.04 -6.42
N ARG A 486 21.39 9.11 -7.22
CA ARG A 486 19.99 8.99 -6.78
C ARG A 486 19.27 7.82 -7.43
N GLU A 487 19.95 7.01 -8.26
CA GLU A 487 19.44 5.73 -8.70
C GLU A 487 19.02 4.91 -7.47
N GLN A 488 17.76 4.47 -7.44
CA GLN A 488 17.17 3.77 -6.29
C GLN A 488 17.99 2.57 -5.84
N ARG A 489 18.53 1.79 -6.79
CA ARG A 489 19.40 0.64 -6.49
C ARG A 489 20.65 1.07 -5.76
N PHE A 490 21.34 2.07 -6.29
CA PHE A 490 22.54 2.59 -5.66
C PHE A 490 22.24 3.16 -4.27
N TRP A 491 21.14 3.90 -4.14
CA TRP A 491 20.71 4.48 -2.87
C TRP A 491 20.47 3.42 -1.78
N ASN A 492 19.76 2.33 -2.10
CA ASN A 492 19.43 1.29 -1.14
C ASN A 492 20.67 0.52 -0.67
N ILE A 493 21.57 0.16 -1.58
CA ILE A 493 22.82 -0.53 -1.22
C ILE A 493 23.75 0.42 -0.45
N ARG A 494 23.81 1.69 -0.85
CA ARG A 494 24.53 2.71 -0.09
C ARG A 494 24.01 2.77 1.33
N LEU A 495 22.69 2.92 1.54
CA LEU A 495 22.10 2.93 2.87
C LEU A 495 22.46 1.67 3.66
N ALA A 496 22.38 0.49 3.03
CA ALA A 496 22.76 -0.77 3.65
C ALA A 496 24.22 -0.82 4.13
N LEU A 497 25.16 -0.14 3.44
CA LEU A 497 26.55 -0.03 3.92
C LEU A 497 26.66 0.74 5.23
N PHE A 498 25.83 1.77 5.43
CA PHE A 498 25.80 2.53 6.67
C PHE A 498 25.04 1.80 7.77
N GLU A 499 23.98 1.06 7.43
CA GLU A 499 23.21 0.27 8.41
C GLU A 499 24.00 -0.95 8.90
N HIS A 500 24.79 -1.59 8.03
CA HIS A 500 25.45 -2.87 8.32
C HIS A 500 26.98 -2.77 8.23
N ARG A 501 27.63 -2.63 9.39
CA ARG A 501 29.10 -2.70 9.49
C ARG A 501 29.70 -3.92 8.79
N ALA A 502 29.08 -5.09 8.96
CA ALA A 502 29.56 -6.33 8.35
C ALA A 502 29.56 -6.29 6.82
N LEU A 503 28.56 -5.63 6.22
CA LEU A 503 28.50 -5.42 4.77
C LEU A 503 29.60 -4.45 4.32
N ALA A 504 29.76 -3.32 5.03
CA ALA A 504 30.81 -2.34 4.73
C ALA A 504 32.22 -2.96 4.78
N VAL A 505 32.51 -3.76 5.83
CA VAL A 505 33.78 -4.48 5.95
C VAL A 505 33.97 -5.48 4.81
N ALA A 506 32.93 -6.22 4.43
CA ALA A 506 33.00 -7.18 3.34
C ALA A 506 33.27 -6.47 1.99
N VAL A 507 32.62 -5.34 1.73
CA VAL A 507 32.85 -4.52 0.53
C VAL A 507 34.27 -3.97 0.50
N LEU A 508 34.77 -3.44 1.62
CA LEU A 508 36.16 -2.95 1.72
C LEU A 508 37.19 -4.07 1.51
N ALA A 509 36.92 -5.26 2.04
CA ALA A 509 37.79 -6.41 1.83
C ALA A 509 37.81 -6.82 0.35
N ALA A 510 36.63 -6.89 -0.29
CA ALA A 510 36.51 -7.23 -1.70
C ALA A 510 37.08 -6.15 -2.64
N SER A 511 37.05 -4.87 -2.24
CA SER A 511 37.61 -3.77 -3.04
C SER A 511 39.13 -3.83 -3.15
N ARG A 512 39.80 -4.67 -2.35
CA ARG A 512 41.25 -4.89 -2.42
C ARG A 512 41.62 -6.05 -3.33
N ASP A 513 40.65 -6.81 -3.83
CA ASP A 513 40.87 -7.92 -4.76
C ASP A 513 40.78 -7.42 -6.22
N PRO A 514 41.90 -7.39 -6.97
CA PRO A 514 41.89 -6.94 -8.37
C PRO A 514 40.97 -7.78 -9.26
N ALA A 515 40.81 -9.08 -8.96
CA ALA A 515 39.96 -9.97 -9.74
C ALA A 515 38.50 -9.54 -9.73
N VAL A 516 38.04 -8.93 -8.63
CA VAL A 516 36.66 -8.40 -8.53
C VAL A 516 36.45 -7.23 -9.48
N CYS A 517 37.43 -6.34 -9.63
CA CYS A 517 37.35 -5.22 -10.56
C CYS A 517 37.46 -5.68 -12.02
N ASP A 518 38.33 -6.64 -12.30
CA ASP A 518 38.51 -7.22 -13.64
C ASP A 518 37.22 -7.89 -14.15
N GLU A 519 36.57 -8.71 -13.30
CA GLU A 519 35.28 -9.35 -13.63
C GLU A 519 34.18 -8.32 -13.96
N ILE A 520 34.10 -7.22 -13.21
CA ILE A 520 33.10 -6.17 -13.47
C ILE A 520 33.40 -5.44 -14.78
N ALA A 521 34.68 -5.17 -15.08
CA ALA A 521 35.08 -4.53 -16.33
C ALA A 521 34.74 -5.42 -17.55
N GLU A 522 34.92 -6.74 -17.45
CA GLU A 522 34.50 -7.70 -18.47
C GLU A 522 32.97 -7.70 -18.67
N LEU A 523 32.19 -7.71 -17.58
CA LEU A 523 30.72 -7.66 -17.65
C LEU A 523 30.19 -6.36 -18.26
N GLN A 524 30.84 -5.23 -18.01
CA GLN A 524 30.50 -3.95 -18.62
C GLN A 524 30.82 -3.94 -20.11
N SER A 525 32.00 -4.44 -20.50
CA SER A 525 32.42 -4.55 -21.90
C SER A 525 31.49 -5.45 -22.71
N ALA A 526 30.99 -6.53 -22.11
CA ALA A 526 30.04 -7.46 -22.74
C ALA A 526 28.60 -6.90 -22.88
N ARG A 527 28.25 -5.80 -22.19
CA ARG A 527 26.96 -5.11 -22.33
C ARG A 527 26.97 -4.00 -23.38
N GLU A 528 28.16 -3.48 -23.71
CA GLU A 528 28.35 -2.38 -24.67
C GLU A 528 28.59 -2.86 -26.10
N GLY A 529 28.94 -4.14 -26.29
CA GLY A 529 29.06 -4.81 -27.59
C GLY A 529 27.83 -5.66 -27.92
#